data_AF-A0A846WEE9-F1
#
_entry.id   AF-A0A846WEE9-F1
#
_cell.length_a   1.000
_cell.length_b   1.000
_cell.length_c   1.000
_cell.angle_alpha   90.00
_cell.angle_beta   90.00
_cell.angle_gamma   90.00
#
_symmetry.space_group_name_H-M   'P 1'
#
loop_
_entity.id
_entity.type
_entity.pdbx_description
1 polymer ?
#
loop_
_entity_poly.entity_id
_entity_poly.type
_entity_poly.pdbx_seq_one_letter_code
_entity_poly.pdbx_strand_id
1 'polypeptide(L)'
;MHYGVTVIVIVLLVSLLSFRALGALGISRFATWPAAAAHALAVMLMMTGSAHFMPSSVTVMPNYDDLVAMVPSFVPFPGFMVLFTGVLELLAAVGLILTRTRRIAGWALVPLFVLLLPANIYAAVENVTFAGEPASPLWQRIPEQLLYIGFAIWATGSLTPATRDRVPAQR
;
A
#
# COMPACT_ATOMS: atom_id res chain seq x y z
N MET A 1 -12.38 -11.30 16.53
CA MET A 1 -12.66 -11.05 15.09
C MET A 1 -11.51 -10.19 14.59
N HIS A 2 -10.75 -10.62 13.57
CA HIS A 2 -9.54 -9.90 13.14
C HIS A 2 -9.90 -8.72 12.22
N TYR A 3 -10.14 -7.53 12.78
CA TYR A 3 -10.64 -6.38 12.01
C TYR A 3 -9.55 -5.57 11.28
N GLY A 4 -8.34 -5.47 11.84
CA GLY A 4 -7.33 -4.52 11.35
C GLY A 4 -6.91 -4.74 9.90
N VAL A 5 -6.75 -6.00 9.50
CA VAL A 5 -6.31 -6.37 8.15
C VAL A 5 -7.42 -6.19 7.11
N THR A 6 -8.66 -6.54 7.45
CA THR A 6 -9.82 -6.33 6.57
C THR A 6 -10.06 -4.84 6.30
N VAL A 7 -9.75 -3.96 7.26
CA VAL A 7 -9.90 -2.51 7.09
C VAL A 7 -8.99 -1.95 5.99
N ILE A 8 -7.73 -2.40 5.89
CA ILE A 8 -6.78 -1.91 4.87
C ILE A 8 -7.29 -2.22 3.46
N VAL A 9 -7.74 -3.46 3.24
CA VAL A 9 -8.29 -3.89 1.95
C VAL A 9 -9.57 -3.13 1.62
N ILE A 10 -10.47 -2.94 2.59
CA ILE A 10 -11.68 -2.14 2.40
C ILE A 10 -11.31 -0.71 1.99
N VAL A 11 -10.38 -0.06 2.69
CA VAL A 11 -9.92 1.31 2.36
C VAL A 11 -9.37 1.37 0.94
N LEU A 12 -8.55 0.40 0.54
CA LEU A 12 -8.03 0.31 -0.83
C LEU A 12 -9.15 0.21 -1.87
N LEU A 13 -10.09 -0.73 -1.69
CA LEU A 13 -11.15 -0.99 -2.65
C LEU A 13 -12.18 0.15 -2.72
N VAL A 14 -12.59 0.68 -1.57
CA VAL A 14 -13.52 1.83 -1.50
C VAL A 14 -12.87 3.07 -2.13
N SER A 15 -11.59 3.33 -1.86
CA SER A 15 -10.86 4.44 -2.48
C SER A 15 -10.77 4.26 -3.99
N LEU A 16 -10.47 3.03 -4.47
CA LEU A 16 -10.42 2.73 -5.91
C LEU A 16 -11.75 3.04 -6.59
N LEU A 17 -12.86 2.53 -6.03
CA LEU A 17 -14.19 2.74 -6.59
C LEU A 17 -14.59 4.22 -6.55
N SER A 18 -14.25 4.93 -5.48
CA SER A 18 -14.53 6.36 -5.33
C SER A 18 -13.78 7.19 -6.38
N PHE A 19 -12.47 6.97 -6.55
CA PHE A 19 -11.70 7.64 -7.59
C PHE A 19 -12.20 7.28 -8.99
N ARG A 20 -12.55 6.02 -9.23
CA ARG A 20 -13.10 5.61 -10.52
C ARG A 20 -14.45 6.27 -10.82
N ALA A 21 -15.33 6.40 -9.81
CA ALA A 21 -16.60 7.10 -9.92
C ALA A 21 -16.38 8.58 -10.28
N LEU A 22 -15.43 9.25 -9.64
CA LEU A 22 -15.03 10.62 -10.01
C LEU A 22 -14.55 10.71 -11.47
N GLY A 23 -13.81 9.71 -11.95
CA GLY A 23 -13.45 9.61 -13.37
C GLY A 23 -14.66 9.45 -14.29
N ALA A 24 -15.68 8.68 -13.88
CA ALA A 24 -16.94 8.53 -14.61
C ALA A 24 -17.78 9.82 -14.63
N LEU A 25 -17.64 10.66 -13.59
CA LEU A 25 -18.24 12.00 -13.50
C LEU A 25 -17.44 13.08 -14.24
N GLY A 26 -16.37 12.73 -14.96
CA GLY A 26 -15.62 13.63 -15.84
C GLY A 26 -14.28 14.13 -15.31
N ILE A 27 -13.82 13.69 -14.13
CA ILE A 27 -12.50 14.09 -13.62
C ILE A 27 -11.39 13.33 -14.35
N SER A 28 -10.74 14.00 -15.31
CA SER A 28 -9.71 13.41 -16.20
C SER A 28 -8.55 12.73 -15.46
N ARG A 29 -8.19 13.22 -14.27
CA ARG A 29 -7.16 12.62 -13.40
C ARG A 29 -7.43 11.16 -13.05
N PHE A 30 -8.69 10.76 -12.98
CA PHE A 30 -9.13 9.40 -12.60
C PHE A 30 -9.84 8.67 -13.74
N ALA A 31 -9.67 9.12 -14.99
CA ALA A 31 -10.31 8.52 -16.15
C ALA A 31 -9.89 7.06 -16.39
N THR A 32 -8.67 6.70 -15.99
CA THR A 32 -8.14 5.35 -16.17
C THR A 32 -8.05 4.60 -14.85
N TRP A 33 -8.27 3.28 -14.91
CA TRP A 33 -8.15 2.41 -13.75
C TRP A 33 -6.75 2.42 -13.11
N PRO A 34 -5.62 2.40 -13.86
CA PRO A 34 -4.29 2.55 -13.27
C PRO A 34 -4.10 3.84 -12.48
N ALA A 35 -4.70 4.95 -12.93
CA ALA A 35 -4.63 6.22 -12.21
C ALA A 35 -5.45 6.17 -10.91
N ALA A 36 -6.65 5.61 -10.94
CA ALA A 36 -7.47 5.41 -9.74
C ALA A 36 -6.79 4.46 -8.74
N ALA A 37 -6.20 3.35 -9.23
CA ALA A 37 -5.46 2.39 -8.42
C ALA A 37 -4.23 3.02 -7.74
N ALA A 38 -3.48 3.87 -8.45
CA ALA A 38 -2.35 4.59 -7.87
C ALA A 38 -2.76 5.48 -6.68
N HIS A 39 -3.89 6.19 -6.80
CA HIS A 39 -4.38 7.06 -5.71
C HIS A 39 -4.99 6.24 -4.57
N ALA A 40 -5.69 5.15 -4.88
CA ALA A 40 -6.20 4.24 -3.86
C ALA A 40 -5.07 3.61 -3.04
N LEU A 41 -4.02 3.14 -3.70
CA LEU A 41 -2.82 2.62 -3.05
C LEU A 41 -2.09 3.70 -2.25
N ALA A 42 -2.03 4.94 -2.74
CA ALA A 42 -1.47 6.06 -1.99
C ALA A 42 -2.27 6.35 -0.70
N VAL A 43 -3.61 6.34 -0.74
CA VAL A 43 -4.45 6.50 0.46
C VAL A 43 -4.17 5.39 1.48
N MET A 44 -4.10 4.15 1.01
CA MET A 44 -3.76 3.01 1.86
C MET A 44 -2.37 3.18 2.50
N LEU A 45 -1.34 3.53 1.72
CA LEU A 45 0.03 3.75 2.19
C LEU A 45 0.16 4.94 3.14
N MET A 46 -0.61 6.01 2.96
CA MET A 46 -0.67 7.10 3.95
C MET A 46 -1.17 6.58 5.29
N MET A 47 -2.19 5.73 5.28
CA MET A 47 -2.77 5.15 6.49
C MET A 47 -1.79 4.19 7.17
N THR A 48 -1.23 3.21 6.45
CA THR A 48 -0.25 2.26 7.02
C THR A 48 1.06 2.95 7.42
N GLY A 49 1.54 3.88 6.60
CA GLY A 49 2.76 4.63 6.84
C GLY A 49 2.67 5.47 8.11
N SER A 50 1.50 6.06 8.39
CA SER A 50 1.28 6.86 9.60
C SER A 50 1.41 6.07 10.91
N ALA A 51 1.07 4.77 10.92
CA ALA A 51 1.16 3.91 12.10
C ALA A 51 2.59 3.83 12.66
N HIS A 52 3.60 3.91 11.79
CA HIS A 52 5.02 3.88 12.16
C HIS A 52 5.45 5.05 13.07
N PHE A 53 4.66 6.12 13.11
CA PHE A 53 4.98 7.34 13.87
C PHE A 53 3.99 7.61 15.00
N MET A 54 2.99 6.74 15.20
CA MET A 54 2.02 6.94 16.27
C MET A 54 2.62 6.56 17.63
N PRO A 55 2.39 7.39 18.66
CA PRO A 55 2.79 7.05 20.02
C PRO A 55 1.91 5.94 20.59
N SER A 56 2.41 5.27 21.63
CA SER A 56 1.71 4.19 22.34
C SER A 56 0.38 4.60 23.01
N SER A 57 0.11 5.90 23.14
CA SER A 57 -1.19 6.40 23.60
C SER A 57 -2.31 6.21 22.56
N VAL A 58 -1.98 5.96 21.29
CA VAL A 58 -2.96 5.69 20.23
C VAL A 58 -3.28 4.20 20.22
N THR A 59 -4.55 3.87 20.50
CA THR A 59 -5.04 2.49 20.62
C THR A 59 -6.09 2.11 19.57
N VAL A 60 -6.64 3.10 18.85
CA VAL A 60 -7.65 2.87 17.80
C VAL A 60 -7.08 2.25 16.52
N MET A 61 -5.76 2.27 16.38
CA MET A 61 -5.02 1.68 15.27
C MET A 61 -3.63 1.26 15.76
N PRO A 62 -2.90 0.45 14.97
CA PRO A 62 -1.55 0.06 15.32
C PRO A 62 -0.64 1.28 15.49
N ASN A 63 0.29 1.17 16.43
CA ASN A 63 1.27 2.20 16.71
C ASN A 63 2.70 1.70 16.49
N TYR A 64 3.68 2.57 16.76
CA TYR A 64 5.09 2.26 16.59
C TYR A 64 5.52 1.01 17.37
N ASP A 65 5.09 0.86 18.63
CA ASP A 65 5.49 -0.26 19.48
C ASP A 65 4.91 -1.59 18.97
N ASP A 66 3.66 -1.58 18.48
CA ASP A 66 3.04 -2.75 17.83
C ASP A 66 3.86 -3.20 16.61
N LEU A 67 4.31 -2.25 15.78
CA LEU A 67 5.10 -2.55 14.58
C LEU A 67 6.50 -3.06 14.92
N VAL A 68 7.13 -2.53 15.97
CA VAL A 68 8.42 -3.03 16.47
C VAL A 68 8.29 -4.46 16.98
N ALA A 69 7.18 -4.80 17.66
CA ALA A 69 6.92 -6.14 18.15
C ALA A 69 6.75 -7.17 17.02
N MET A 70 6.37 -6.74 15.82
CA MET A 70 6.29 -7.61 14.63
C MET A 70 7.64 -7.86 13.93
N VAL A 71 8.69 -7.14 14.31
CA VAL A 71 9.99 -7.28 13.64
C VAL A 71 10.70 -8.56 14.14
N PRO A 72 11.08 -9.49 13.23
CA PRO A 72 11.78 -10.71 13.63
C PRO A 72 13.13 -10.40 14.30
N SER A 73 13.53 -11.23 15.27
CA SER A 73 14.76 -11.04 16.05
C SER A 73 16.06 -11.03 15.23
N PHE A 74 16.06 -11.61 14.03
CA PHE A 74 17.22 -11.57 13.13
C PHE A 74 17.38 -10.24 12.38
N VAL A 75 16.38 -9.34 12.41
CA VAL A 75 16.45 -8.02 11.78
C VAL A 75 17.14 -7.06 12.74
N PRO A 76 18.28 -6.46 12.37
CA PRO A 76 18.98 -5.52 13.24
C PRO A 76 18.23 -4.19 13.33
N PHE A 77 18.30 -3.55 14.50
CA PHE A 77 17.74 -2.21 14.76
C PHE A 77 16.23 -2.12 14.41
N PRO A 78 15.34 -2.90 15.05
CA PRO A 78 13.94 -3.01 14.66
C PRO A 78 13.21 -1.66 14.65
N GLY A 79 13.44 -0.82 15.66
CA GLY A 79 12.87 0.52 15.73
C GLY A 79 13.26 1.43 14.57
N PHE A 80 14.54 1.41 14.17
CA PHE A 80 15.00 2.16 13.01
C PHE A 80 14.36 1.63 11.72
N MET A 81 14.29 0.31 11.55
CA MET A 81 13.70 -0.29 10.36
C MET A 81 12.21 0.06 10.22
N VAL A 82 11.46 0.06 11.31
CA VAL A 82 10.05 0.53 11.34
C VAL A 82 9.97 1.99 10.88
N LEU A 83 10.73 2.91 11.47
CA LEU A 83 10.69 4.32 11.04
C LEU A 83 11.11 4.48 9.57
N PHE A 84 12.13 3.73 9.13
CA PHE A 84 12.61 3.77 7.76
C PHE A 84 11.56 3.28 6.76
N THR A 85 10.90 2.14 7.01
CA THR A 85 9.82 1.65 6.15
C THR A 85 8.64 2.60 6.15
N GLY A 86 8.30 3.21 7.30
CA GLY A 86 7.26 4.25 7.38
C GLY A 86 7.55 5.44 6.47
N VAL A 87 8.80 5.94 6.45
CA VAL A 87 9.22 7.00 5.52
C VAL A 87 9.09 6.55 4.07
N LEU A 88 9.53 5.33 3.74
CA LEU A 88 9.43 4.80 2.38
C LEU A 88 7.97 4.67 1.91
N GLU A 89 7.05 4.23 2.77
CA GLU A 89 5.63 4.14 2.45
C GLU A 89 5.04 5.52 2.14
N LEU A 90 5.33 6.53 2.95
CA LEU A 90 4.86 7.90 2.73
C LEU A 90 5.44 8.52 1.46
N LEU A 91 6.74 8.31 1.20
CA LEU A 91 7.39 8.76 -0.04
C LEU A 91 6.80 8.07 -1.27
N ALA A 92 6.51 6.76 -1.18
CA ALA A 92 5.88 6.02 -2.25
C ALA A 92 4.45 6.51 -2.50
N ALA A 93 3.69 6.81 -1.46
CA ALA A 93 2.33 7.37 -1.58
C ALA A 93 2.34 8.71 -2.33
N VAL A 94 3.23 9.64 -1.96
CA VAL A 94 3.44 10.90 -2.70
C VAL A 94 3.89 10.61 -4.13
N GLY A 95 4.82 9.68 -4.30
CA GLY A 95 5.37 9.27 -5.59
C GLY A 95 4.32 8.69 -6.55
N LEU A 96 3.31 7.99 -6.05
CA LEU A 96 2.19 7.43 -6.83
C LEU A 96 1.22 8.51 -7.34
N ILE A 97 0.97 9.55 -6.54
CA ILE A 97 0.08 10.65 -6.91
C ILE A 97 0.68 11.46 -8.07
N LEU A 98 1.99 11.73 -8.01
CA LEU A 98 2.71 12.49 -9.02
C LEU A 98 2.96 11.63 -10.28
N THR A 99 2.32 11.98 -11.39
CA THR A 99 2.41 11.23 -12.67
C THR A 99 3.85 10.99 -13.13
N ARG A 100 4.75 11.94 -12.89
CA ARG A 100 6.17 11.85 -13.29
C ARG A 100 6.94 10.77 -12.52
N THR A 101 6.59 10.51 -11.27
CA THR A 101 7.29 9.55 -10.38
C THR A 101 6.53 8.25 -10.19
N ARG A 102 5.25 8.19 -10.60
CA ARG A 102 4.36 7.04 -10.35
C ARG A 102 4.95 5.70 -10.74
N ARG A 103 5.58 5.61 -11.92
CA ARG A 103 6.17 4.36 -12.39
C ARG A 103 7.32 3.92 -11.48
N ILE A 104 8.17 4.85 -11.05
CA ILE A 104 9.28 4.56 -10.14
C ILE A 104 8.72 4.12 -8.78
N ALA A 105 7.75 4.85 -8.24
CA ALA A 105 7.11 4.52 -6.97
C ALA A 105 6.44 3.13 -6.99
N GLY A 106 5.68 2.81 -8.04
CA GLY A 106 5.05 1.49 -8.19
C GLY A 106 6.07 0.35 -8.24
N TRP A 107 7.18 0.50 -8.97
CA TRP A 107 8.23 -0.51 -8.99
C TRP A 107 9.03 -0.59 -7.69
N ALA A 108 9.22 0.52 -6.98
CA ALA A 108 9.88 0.55 -5.67
C ALA A 108 9.04 -0.09 -4.56
N LEU A 109 7.71 -0.04 -4.67
CA LEU A 109 6.79 -0.68 -3.73
C LEU A 109 6.84 -2.21 -3.79
N VAL A 110 7.13 -2.80 -4.95
CA VAL A 110 7.22 -4.27 -5.09
C VAL A 110 8.26 -4.87 -4.14
N PRO A 111 9.56 -4.48 -4.17
CA PRO A 111 10.54 -5.01 -3.23
C PRO A 111 10.23 -4.60 -1.79
N LEU A 112 9.68 -3.40 -1.53
CA LEU A 112 9.27 -3.01 -0.18
C LEU A 112 8.26 -4.01 0.40
N PHE A 113 7.19 -4.31 -0.33
CA PHE A 113 6.20 -5.28 0.12
C PHE A 113 6.80 -6.69 0.27
N VAL A 114 7.69 -7.13 -0.63
CA VAL A 114 8.36 -8.42 -0.45
C VAL A 114 9.20 -8.42 0.84
N LEU A 115 9.91 -7.34 1.16
CA LEU A 115 10.75 -7.23 2.35
C LEU A 115 9.95 -7.11 3.66
N LEU A 116 8.68 -6.70 3.61
CA LEU A 116 7.80 -6.68 4.78
C LEU A 116 7.18 -8.07 5.10
N LEU A 117 7.23 -9.03 4.16
CA LEU A 117 6.67 -10.37 4.36
C LEU A 117 7.23 -11.11 5.59
N PRO A 118 8.54 -11.12 5.87
CA PRO A 118 9.08 -11.80 7.05
C PRO A 118 8.48 -11.29 8.38
N ALA A 119 8.25 -9.97 8.50
CA ALA A 119 7.59 -9.39 9.68
C ALA A 119 6.12 -9.83 9.79
N ASN A 120 5.40 -9.83 8.66
CA ASN A 120 4.02 -10.32 8.60
C ASN A 120 3.92 -11.82 8.94
N ILE A 121 4.91 -12.62 8.56
CA ILE A 121 4.97 -14.05 8.88
C ILE A 121 5.26 -14.25 10.37
N TYR A 122 6.28 -13.58 10.87
CA TYR A 122 6.67 -13.64 12.28
C TYR A 122 5.51 -13.26 13.19
N ALA A 123 4.84 -12.14 12.91
CA ALA A 123 3.70 -11.68 13.70
C ALA A 123 2.58 -12.72 13.80
N ALA A 124 2.28 -13.41 12.70
CA ALA A 124 1.22 -14.43 12.66
C ALA A 124 1.64 -15.74 13.34
N VAL A 125 2.91 -16.15 13.22
CA VAL A 125 3.43 -17.39 13.84
C VAL A 125 3.59 -17.23 15.35
N GLU A 126 4.12 -16.09 15.80
CA GLU A 126 4.35 -15.79 17.22
C GLU A 126 3.13 -15.19 17.92
N ASN A 127 1.98 -15.06 17.23
CA ASN A 127 0.74 -14.47 17.76
C ASN A 127 0.96 -13.08 18.39
N VAL A 128 1.79 -12.26 17.73
CA VAL A 128 2.08 -10.88 18.17
C VAL A 128 0.77 -10.10 18.26
N THR A 129 0.60 -9.37 19.36
CA THR A 129 -0.55 -8.47 19.54
C THR A 129 -0.34 -7.22 18.70
N PHE A 130 -1.38 -6.82 17.98
CA PHE A 130 -1.37 -5.71 17.03
C PHE A 130 -2.65 -4.88 17.23
N ALA A 131 -2.50 -3.65 17.74
CA ALA A 131 -3.63 -2.81 18.16
C ALA A 131 -4.58 -3.50 19.16
N GLY A 132 -4.01 -4.25 20.12
CA GLY A 132 -4.77 -4.94 21.17
C GLY A 132 -5.41 -6.28 20.75
N GLU A 133 -5.27 -6.70 19.49
CA GLU A 133 -5.80 -7.97 18.99
C GLU A 133 -4.67 -8.87 18.44
N PRO A 134 -4.83 -10.20 18.42
CA PRO A 134 -3.86 -11.07 17.77
C PRO A 134 -3.69 -10.72 16.29
N ALA A 135 -2.44 -10.72 15.81
CA ALA A 135 -2.11 -10.58 14.41
C ALA A 135 -2.99 -11.50 13.55
N SER A 136 -3.48 -10.96 12.43
CA SER A 136 -4.26 -11.74 11.47
C SER A 136 -3.46 -12.95 10.94
N PRO A 137 -4.14 -14.07 10.65
CA PRO A 137 -3.49 -15.29 10.20
C PRO A 137 -2.83 -15.14 8.82
N LEU A 138 -1.86 -16.02 8.54
CA LEU A 138 -1.09 -16.04 7.29
C LEU A 138 -1.95 -16.14 6.04
N TRP A 139 -3.04 -16.91 6.08
CA TRP A 139 -3.93 -17.10 4.93
C TRP A 139 -4.62 -15.79 4.50
N GLN A 140 -4.67 -14.76 5.35
CA GLN A 140 -5.13 -13.41 5.00
C GLN A 140 -3.96 -12.54 4.53
N ARG A 141 -2.88 -12.48 5.32
CA ARG A 141 -1.72 -11.61 5.06
C ARG A 141 -1.03 -11.88 3.72
N ILE A 142 -0.89 -13.16 3.34
CA ILE A 142 -0.18 -13.52 2.11
C ILE A 142 -0.97 -13.10 0.85
N PRO A 143 -2.26 -13.45 0.68
CA PRO A 143 -3.06 -12.94 -0.43
C PRO A 143 -3.12 -11.42 -0.52
N GLU A 144 -3.18 -10.73 0.63
CA GLU A 144 -3.19 -9.27 0.67
C GLU A 144 -1.88 -8.67 0.21
N GLN A 145 -0.75 -9.23 0.62
CA GLN A 145 0.54 -8.75 0.12
C GLN A 145 0.63 -8.89 -1.40
N LEU A 146 0.13 -10.01 -1.94
CA LEU A 146 0.05 -10.22 -3.38
C LEU A 146 -0.90 -9.23 -4.05
N LEU A 147 -2.02 -8.89 -3.42
CA LEU A 147 -2.95 -7.85 -3.87
C LEU A 147 -2.24 -6.49 -3.95
N TYR A 148 -1.53 -6.08 -2.90
CA TYR A 148 -0.81 -4.79 -2.86
C TYR A 148 0.31 -4.72 -3.90
N ILE A 149 1.05 -5.81 -4.10
CA ILE A 149 2.04 -5.93 -5.18
C ILE A 149 1.36 -5.81 -6.54
N GLY A 150 0.22 -6.48 -6.74
CA GLY A 150 -0.56 -6.38 -7.97
C GLY A 150 -1.02 -4.95 -8.26
N PHE A 151 -1.51 -4.23 -7.24
CA PHE A 151 -1.88 -2.82 -7.34
C PHE A 151 -0.67 -1.92 -7.65
N ALA A 152 0.48 -2.17 -7.03
CA ALA A 152 1.70 -1.42 -7.27
C ALA A 152 2.15 -1.55 -8.74
N ILE A 153 2.12 -2.78 -9.29
CA ILE A 153 2.42 -3.04 -10.70
C ILE A 153 1.37 -2.39 -11.60
N TRP A 154 0.09 -2.53 -11.27
CA TRP A 154 -1.01 -1.97 -12.07
C TRP A 154 -0.94 -0.44 -12.15
N ALA A 155 -0.60 0.22 -11.04
CA ALA A 155 -0.40 1.66 -10.95
C ALA A 155 0.70 2.18 -11.90
N THR A 156 1.66 1.34 -12.32
CA THR A 156 2.70 1.73 -13.28
C THR A 156 2.19 1.98 -14.71
N GLY A 157 0.95 1.55 -15.03
CA GLY A 157 0.31 1.82 -16.31
C GLY A 157 0.81 0.97 -17.48
N SER A 158 1.44 -0.17 -17.22
CA SER A 158 2.13 -0.99 -18.22
C SER A 158 1.22 -1.79 -19.19
N LEU A 159 -0.07 -1.45 -19.33
CA LEU A 159 -1.02 -2.19 -20.19
C LEU A 159 -1.98 -1.32 -21.02
N THR A 160 -1.73 -0.03 -21.16
CA THR A 160 -2.45 0.76 -22.18
C THR A 160 -1.44 1.16 -23.24
N PRO A 161 -1.38 0.45 -24.39
CA PRO A 161 -0.72 0.99 -25.56
C PRO A 161 -1.27 2.39 -25.76
N ALA A 162 -0.38 3.39 -25.83
CA ALA A 162 -0.76 4.66 -26.39
C ALA A 162 -1.41 4.32 -27.74
N THR A 163 -2.71 4.51 -27.85
CA THR A 163 -3.37 4.60 -29.14
C THR A 163 -2.64 5.75 -29.81
N ARG A 164 -1.60 5.42 -30.58
CA ARG A 164 -0.99 6.33 -31.51
C ARG A 164 -2.16 6.66 -32.42
N ASP A 165 -2.74 7.83 -32.20
CA ASP A 165 -3.54 8.52 -33.20
C ASP A 165 -2.64 8.60 -34.42
N ARG A 166 -2.74 7.57 -35.28
CA ARG A 166 -2.30 7.65 -36.65
C ARG A 166 -3.24 8.67 -37.25
N VAL A 167 -2.83 9.93 -37.22
CA VAL A 167 -3.30 10.94 -38.16
C VAL A 167 -3.21 10.27 -39.53
N PRO A 168 -4.32 9.96 -40.21
CA PRO A 168 -4.22 9.44 -41.56
C PRO A 168 -3.60 10.57 -42.37
N ALA A 169 -2.42 10.30 -42.92
CA ALA A 169 -1.81 11.16 -43.92
C ALA A 169 -2.88 11.40 -44.99
N GLN A 170 -3.35 12.64 -45.09
CA GLN A 170 -4.26 13.03 -46.14
C GLN A 170 -3.51 12.92 -47.48
N ARG A 171 -4.26 12.40 -48.45
CA ARG A 171 -3.85 12.08 -49.82
C ARG A 171 -3.38 13.30 -50.58
#